data_AF-A0A077ZZE6-F1
#
_entry.id   AF-A0A077ZZE6-F1
#
_cell.length_a   1.000
_cell.length_b   1.000
_cell.length_c   1.000
_cell.angle_alpha   90.00
_cell.angle_beta   90.00
_cell.angle_gamma   90.00
#
_symmetry.space_group_name_H-M   'P 1'
#
loop_
_entity.id
_entity.type
_entity.pdbx_description
1 polymer ?
#
loop_
_entity_poly.entity_id
_entity_poly.type
_entity_poly.pdbx_seq_one_letter_code
_entity_poly.pdbx_strand_id
1 'polypeptide(L)'
;MLYSLLGILLLNLLKQAYSIVPNEEDYGYQNFFVSDYCLMKQSNIWQMITLCFSSGYLTFDIYICYAKIQDHSKMQTQTYLHHICGITGFIMAIFYGPGGALIISNVLLINEFSTFFLNYRQFLLAFKRNDTTLYQVNAIGFFFAFFFSRIVFNTFVGYWIIKAIQLSIKQYGEEKEELIHYTEDKDNDAKQGLLRKNSHGKKGNDLVDF
;
A
#
# COMPACT_ATOMS: atom_id res chain seq x y z
N MET A 1 7.43 -5.09 -25.85
CA MET A 1 7.09 -5.66 -24.53
C MET A 1 6.80 -4.62 -23.46
N LEU A 2 7.56 -3.51 -23.34
CA LEU A 2 7.29 -2.47 -22.34
C LEU A 2 5.91 -1.81 -22.49
N TYR A 3 5.50 -1.48 -23.73
CA TYR A 3 4.23 -0.80 -24.00
C TYR A 3 2.99 -1.64 -23.71
N SER A 4 3.07 -2.97 -23.86
CA SER A 4 1.96 -3.87 -23.53
C SER A 4 1.78 -4.00 -22.02
N LEU A 5 2.88 -4.05 -21.25
CA LEU A 5 2.85 -4.08 -19.80
C LEU A 5 2.36 -2.75 -19.21
N LEU A 6 2.84 -1.61 -19.72
CA LEU A 6 2.40 -0.29 -19.26
C LEU A 6 0.90 -0.07 -19.54
N GLY A 7 0.42 -0.51 -20.71
CA GLY A 7 -1.00 -0.45 -21.06
C GLY A 7 -1.86 -1.31 -20.13
N ILE A 8 -1.44 -2.54 -19.82
CA ILE A 8 -2.12 -3.42 -18.85
C ILE A 8 -2.09 -2.81 -17.45
N LEU A 9 -0.96 -2.23 -17.04
CA LEU A 9 -0.80 -1.57 -15.75
C LEU A 9 -1.76 -0.39 -15.60
N LEU A 10 -1.82 0.48 -16.62
CA LEU A 10 -2.71 1.64 -16.65
C LEU A 10 -4.19 1.20 -16.65
N LEU A 11 -4.53 0.16 -17.43
CA LEU A 11 -5.89 -0.38 -17.46
C LEU A 11 -6.30 -0.99 -16.12
N ASN A 12 -5.38 -1.67 -15.43
CA ASN A 12 -5.63 -2.24 -14.11
C ASN A 12 -5.74 -1.16 -13.02
N LEU A 13 -4.90 -0.12 -13.09
CA LEU A 13 -5.00 1.05 -12.19
C LEU A 13 -6.31 1.80 -12.41
N LEU A 14 -6.74 1.99 -13.66
CA LEU A 14 -8.04 2.58 -13.97
C LEU A 14 -9.17 1.68 -13.47
N LYS A 15 -9.12 0.37 -13.75
CA LYS A 15 -10.12 -0.58 -13.21
C LYS A 15 -10.19 -0.57 -11.69
N GLN A 16 -9.09 -0.32 -10.99
CA GLN A 16 -9.07 -0.18 -9.52
C GLN A 16 -9.60 1.16 -9.06
N ALA A 17 -9.21 2.26 -9.70
CA ALA A 17 -9.77 3.59 -9.41
C ALA A 17 -11.29 3.63 -9.60
N TYR A 18 -11.81 2.83 -10.54
CA TYR A 18 -13.22 2.68 -10.85
C TYR A 18 -13.85 1.38 -10.32
N SER A 19 -13.14 0.59 -9.50
CA SER A 19 -13.70 -0.64 -8.90
C SER A 19 -14.65 -0.25 -7.78
N ILE A 20 -15.86 0.07 -8.20
CA ILE A 20 -16.99 0.40 -7.36
C ILE A 20 -17.39 -0.85 -6.56
N VAL A 21 -17.25 -0.80 -5.23
CA VAL A 21 -17.87 -1.79 -4.34
C VAL A 21 -19.25 -1.27 -3.95
N PRO A 22 -20.34 -2.02 -4.18
CA PRO A 22 -21.62 -1.68 -3.59
C PRO A 22 -21.49 -1.79 -2.07
N ASN A 23 -21.72 -0.68 -1.36
CA ASN A 23 -21.78 -0.69 0.10
C ASN A 23 -23.03 -1.48 0.53
N GLU A 24 -22.90 -2.41 1.48
CA GLU A 24 -24.05 -3.14 2.07
C GLU A 24 -24.92 -2.22 2.94
N GLU A 25 -24.48 -1.00 3.24
CA GLU A 25 -25.22 -0.01 4.02
C GLU A 25 -25.34 1.33 3.25
N ASP A 26 -26.48 1.50 2.56
CA ASP A 26 -27.19 2.73 2.13
C ASP A 26 -26.46 3.98 1.55
N TYR A 27 -25.14 4.01 1.42
CA TYR A 27 -24.40 5.21 1.00
C TYR A 27 -23.60 5.01 -0.30
N GLY A 28 -24.29 4.64 -1.38
CA GLY A 28 -23.83 4.83 -2.76
C GLY A 28 -22.47 4.22 -3.13
N TYR A 29 -22.04 4.50 -4.36
CA TYR A 29 -20.77 4.02 -4.89
C TYR A 29 -19.64 4.97 -4.48
N GLN A 30 -18.73 4.50 -3.63
CA GLN A 30 -17.55 5.27 -3.26
C GLN A 30 -16.29 4.67 -3.89
N ASN A 31 -15.36 5.55 -4.26
CA ASN A 31 -14.05 5.17 -4.78
C ASN A 31 -13.00 5.23 -3.66
N PHE A 32 -11.81 4.71 -3.96
CA PHE A 32 -10.65 4.79 -3.08
C PHE A 32 -10.39 6.21 -2.57
N PHE A 33 -10.73 7.24 -3.35
CA PHE A 33 -10.54 8.66 -3.02
C PHE A 33 -11.49 9.29 -2.04
N VAL A 34 -12.55 8.60 -1.68
CA VAL A 34 -13.57 9.15 -0.80
C VAL A 34 -13.80 8.24 0.41
N SER A 35 -13.68 6.92 0.24
CA SER A 35 -14.03 5.95 1.28
C SER A 35 -12.84 5.51 2.12
N ASP A 36 -12.93 5.72 3.43
CA ASP A 36 -11.97 5.18 4.40
C ASP A 36 -12.00 3.64 4.43
N TYR A 37 -13.16 3.04 4.18
CA TYR A 37 -13.29 1.59 4.03
C TYR A 37 -12.48 1.07 2.83
N CYS A 38 -12.61 1.71 1.66
CA CYS A 38 -11.84 1.33 0.47
C CYS A 38 -10.34 1.54 0.68
N LEU A 39 -9.94 2.55 1.45
CA LEU A 39 -8.55 2.80 1.80
C LEU A 39 -7.98 1.72 2.73
N MET A 40 -8.75 1.27 3.72
CA MET A 40 -8.24 0.39 4.77
C MET A 40 -8.45 -1.10 4.54
N LYS A 41 -9.59 -1.52 3.97
CA LYS A 41 -9.98 -2.93 3.92
C LYS A 41 -10.01 -3.50 2.51
N GLN A 42 -10.23 -2.67 1.49
CA GLN A 42 -10.35 -3.18 0.14
C GLN A 42 -8.99 -3.59 -0.41
N SER A 43 -8.92 -4.77 -0.99
CA SER A 43 -7.78 -5.20 -1.77
C SER A 43 -8.27 -6.02 -2.96
N ASN A 44 -7.54 -5.95 -4.05
CA ASN A 44 -7.84 -6.70 -5.24
C ASN A 44 -6.68 -7.64 -5.56
N ILE A 45 -6.95 -8.87 -5.96
CA ILE A 45 -5.91 -9.80 -6.44
C ILE A 45 -5.06 -9.19 -7.57
N TRP A 46 -5.65 -8.33 -8.40
CA TRP A 46 -4.94 -7.61 -9.46
C TRP A 46 -3.90 -6.62 -8.91
N GLN A 47 -4.11 -6.02 -7.73
CA GLN A 47 -3.12 -5.15 -7.05
C GLN A 47 -1.89 -5.98 -6.67
N MET A 48 -2.11 -7.15 -6.07
CA MET A 48 -1.01 -8.03 -5.66
C MET A 48 -0.21 -8.52 -6.87
N ILE A 49 -0.90 -9.01 -7.90
CA ILE A 49 -0.27 -9.44 -9.16
C ILE A 49 0.54 -8.30 -9.77
N THR A 50 -0.01 -7.08 -9.80
CA THR A 50 0.68 -5.90 -10.33
C THR A 50 1.98 -5.62 -9.58
N LEU A 51 1.95 -5.62 -8.24
CA LEU A 51 3.18 -5.41 -7.45
C LEU A 51 4.20 -6.54 -7.62
N CYS A 52 3.76 -7.80 -7.74
CA CYS A 52 4.66 -8.92 -8.02
C CYS A 52 5.39 -8.73 -9.35
N PHE A 53 4.66 -8.37 -10.42
CA PHE A 53 5.27 -8.11 -11.72
C PHE A 53 6.18 -6.89 -11.70
N SER A 54 5.75 -5.80 -11.07
CA SER A 54 6.56 -4.58 -10.92
C SER A 54 7.84 -4.84 -10.13
N SER A 55 7.76 -5.60 -9.03
CA SER A 55 8.94 -5.99 -8.25
C SER A 55 9.88 -6.88 -9.06
N GLY A 56 9.36 -7.85 -9.82
CA GLY A 56 10.16 -8.69 -10.71
C GLY A 56 10.87 -7.88 -11.80
N TYR A 57 10.16 -6.92 -12.39
CA TYR A 57 10.72 -5.98 -13.37
C TYR A 57 11.86 -5.15 -12.78
N LEU A 58 11.67 -4.53 -11.61
CA LEU A 58 12.70 -3.72 -10.95
C LEU A 58 13.94 -4.56 -10.60
N THR A 59 13.74 -5.80 -10.13
CA THR A 59 14.85 -6.73 -9.85
C THR A 59 15.63 -7.05 -11.13
N PHE A 60 14.91 -7.33 -12.22
CA PHE A 60 15.55 -7.60 -13.51
C PHE A 60 16.30 -6.37 -14.04
N ASP A 61 15.75 -5.17 -13.85
CA ASP A 61 16.39 -3.92 -14.26
C ASP A 61 17.70 -3.68 -13.49
N ILE A 62 17.69 -3.86 -12.15
CA ILE A 62 18.92 -3.84 -11.34
C ILE A 62 19.95 -4.83 -11.89
N TYR A 63 19.53 -6.08 -12.19
CA TYR A 63 20.43 -7.10 -12.72
C TYR A 63 21.08 -6.68 -14.04
N ILE A 64 20.30 -6.16 -15.00
CA ILE A 64 20.83 -5.69 -16.28
C ILE A 64 21.77 -4.50 -16.09
N CYS A 65 21.39 -3.52 -15.30
CA CYS A 65 22.21 -2.37 -14.96
C CYS A 65 23.55 -2.78 -14.35
N TYR A 66 23.53 -3.71 -13.40
CA TYR A 66 24.72 -4.21 -12.71
C TYR A 66 25.60 -5.07 -13.60
N ALA A 67 25.02 -6.04 -14.32
CA ALA A 67 25.78 -7.04 -15.07
C ALA A 67 26.17 -6.59 -16.49
N LYS A 68 25.42 -5.69 -17.14
CA LYS A 68 25.61 -5.34 -18.55
C LYS A 68 26.05 -3.90 -18.77
N ILE A 69 25.50 -2.93 -18.04
CA ILE A 69 25.82 -1.51 -18.25
C ILE A 69 27.10 -1.14 -17.50
N GLN A 70 27.26 -1.62 -16.26
CA GLN A 70 28.45 -1.37 -15.42
C GLN A 70 28.79 0.12 -15.28
N ASP A 71 27.79 1.01 -15.30
CA ASP A 71 27.99 2.44 -15.06
C ASP A 71 28.21 2.69 -13.55
N HIS A 72 29.24 3.46 -13.23
CA HIS A 72 29.59 3.86 -11.87
C HIS A 72 29.23 5.32 -11.58
N SER A 73 28.40 5.94 -12.40
CA SER A 73 27.92 7.30 -12.17
C SER A 73 27.08 7.40 -10.89
N LYS A 74 27.11 8.59 -10.26
CA LYS A 74 26.26 8.88 -9.08
C LYS A 74 24.77 8.67 -9.37
N MET A 75 24.36 8.94 -10.61
CA MET A 75 22.99 8.73 -11.08
C MET A 75 22.62 7.24 -11.03
N GLN A 76 23.54 6.37 -11.43
CA GLN A 76 23.34 4.94 -11.39
C GLN A 76 23.21 4.41 -9.95
N THR A 77 24.03 4.92 -9.02
CA THR A 77 23.89 4.58 -7.59
C THR A 77 22.53 5.00 -7.02
N GLN A 78 22.03 6.19 -7.38
CA GLN A 78 20.69 6.63 -6.97
C GLN A 78 19.60 5.72 -7.54
N THR A 79 19.78 5.25 -8.77
CA THR A 79 18.85 4.31 -9.42
C THR A 79 18.82 2.96 -8.68
N TYR A 80 19.97 2.43 -8.28
CA TYR A 80 20.01 1.21 -7.46
C TYR A 80 19.31 1.37 -6.12
N LEU A 81 19.57 2.47 -5.39
CA LEU A 81 18.89 2.73 -4.12
C LEU A 81 17.38 2.89 -4.32
N HIS A 82 16.97 3.59 -5.37
CA HIS A 82 15.57 3.76 -5.72
C HIS A 82 14.88 2.42 -5.96
N HIS A 83 15.47 1.54 -6.78
CA HIS A 83 14.88 0.23 -7.08
C HIS A 83 14.90 -0.70 -5.86
N ILE A 84 15.97 -0.69 -5.04
CA ILE A 84 16.00 -1.46 -3.78
C ILE A 84 14.88 -1.01 -2.86
N CYS A 85 14.71 0.30 -2.64
CA CYS A 85 13.60 0.83 -1.83
C CYS A 85 12.23 0.50 -2.42
N GLY A 86 12.07 0.55 -3.74
CA GLY A 86 10.82 0.17 -4.42
C GLY A 86 10.49 -1.31 -4.23
N ILE A 87 11.45 -2.20 -4.45
CA ILE A 87 11.31 -3.65 -4.29
C ILE A 87 10.97 -4.00 -2.84
N THR A 88 11.70 -3.47 -1.86
CA THR A 88 11.42 -3.74 -0.44
C THR A 88 10.05 -3.21 -0.04
N GLY A 89 9.67 -2.01 -0.51
CA GLY A 89 8.34 -1.45 -0.30
C GLY A 89 7.23 -2.33 -0.87
N PHE A 90 7.38 -2.85 -2.09
CA PHE A 90 6.39 -3.73 -2.72
C PHE A 90 6.29 -5.08 -2.01
N ILE A 91 7.41 -5.68 -1.63
CA ILE A 91 7.44 -6.93 -0.88
C ILE A 91 6.73 -6.76 0.47
N MET A 92 7.03 -5.68 1.21
CA MET A 92 6.38 -5.39 2.48
C MET A 92 4.88 -5.16 2.32
N ALA A 93 4.44 -4.47 1.28
CA ALA A 93 3.02 -4.26 1.00
C ALA A 93 2.30 -5.58 0.66
N ILE A 94 2.95 -6.49 -0.07
CA ILE A 94 2.40 -7.83 -0.35
C ILE A 94 2.28 -8.66 0.94
N PHE A 95 3.29 -8.64 1.81
CA PHE A 95 3.28 -9.38 3.08
C PHE A 95 2.29 -8.82 4.11
N TYR A 96 2.14 -7.49 4.17
CA TYR A 96 1.15 -6.86 5.02
C TYR A 96 -0.29 -7.27 4.62
N GLY A 97 -0.49 -7.56 3.33
CA GLY A 97 -1.74 -8.09 2.81
C GLY A 97 -2.73 -6.99 2.43
N PRO A 98 -4.05 -7.30 2.48
CA PRO A 98 -5.10 -6.37 2.11
C PRO A 98 -5.03 -5.01 2.82
N GLY A 99 -5.41 -3.94 2.11
CA GLY A 99 -5.59 -2.62 2.69
C GLY A 99 -4.63 -1.55 2.19
N GLY A 100 -4.45 -0.52 3.01
CA GLY A 100 -3.84 0.75 2.58
C GLY A 100 -2.44 0.62 1.99
N ALA A 101 -1.58 -0.22 2.59
CA ALA A 101 -0.21 -0.42 2.11
C ALA A 101 -0.17 -0.91 0.65
N LEU A 102 -1.02 -1.87 0.31
CA LEU A 102 -1.09 -2.46 -1.03
C LEU A 102 -1.55 -1.43 -2.08
N ILE A 103 -2.55 -0.61 -1.73
CA ILE A 103 -3.08 0.40 -2.65
C ILE A 103 -2.07 1.53 -2.83
N ILE A 104 -1.50 2.03 -1.73
CA ILE A 104 -0.48 3.08 -1.77
C ILE A 104 0.70 2.65 -2.67
N SER A 105 1.20 1.42 -2.52
CA SER A 105 2.27 0.90 -3.37
C SER A 105 1.90 0.85 -4.85
N ASN A 106 0.67 0.47 -5.20
CA ASN A 106 0.22 0.46 -6.60
C ASN A 106 0.09 1.88 -7.16
N VAL A 107 -0.46 2.80 -6.37
CA VAL A 107 -0.62 4.20 -6.74
C VAL A 107 0.75 4.84 -7.02
N LEU A 108 1.77 4.51 -6.23
CA LEU A 108 3.14 5.00 -6.46
C LEU A 108 3.74 4.52 -7.79
N LEU A 109 3.22 3.51 -8.47
CA LEU A 109 3.69 3.11 -9.81
C LEU A 109 3.40 4.17 -10.89
N ILE A 110 2.44 5.08 -10.66
CA ILE A 110 2.18 6.21 -11.59
C ILE A 110 3.43 7.08 -11.76
N ASN A 111 4.28 7.11 -10.74
CA ASN A 111 5.55 7.81 -10.77
C ASN A 111 6.52 7.27 -11.83
N GLU A 112 6.36 6.01 -12.27
CA GLU A 112 7.16 5.44 -13.35
C GLU A 112 6.82 6.03 -14.72
N PHE A 113 5.69 6.71 -14.86
CA PHE A 113 5.35 7.41 -16.10
C PHE A 113 6.38 8.49 -16.45
N SER A 114 6.94 9.19 -15.47
CA SER A 114 8.02 10.16 -15.73
C SER A 114 9.32 9.49 -16.17
N THR A 115 9.56 8.25 -15.72
CA THR A 115 10.76 7.47 -16.05
C THR A 115 10.81 7.13 -17.53
N PHE A 116 9.66 6.99 -18.20
CA PHE A 116 9.59 6.81 -19.66
C PHE A 116 10.32 7.92 -20.42
N PHE A 117 10.04 9.18 -20.10
CA PHE A 117 10.69 10.33 -20.74
C PHE A 117 12.17 10.44 -20.37
N LEU A 118 12.54 10.03 -19.15
CA LEU A 118 13.95 9.98 -18.71
C LEU A 118 14.74 8.95 -19.52
N ASN A 119 14.21 7.73 -19.67
CA ASN A 119 14.82 6.67 -20.46
C ASN A 119 14.91 7.04 -21.94
N TYR A 120 13.86 7.68 -22.49
CA TYR A 120 13.89 8.17 -23.86
C TYR A 120 14.95 9.25 -24.08
N ARG A 121 15.15 10.13 -23.10
CA ARG A 121 16.24 11.12 -23.12
C ARG A 121 17.62 10.45 -23.14
N GLN A 122 17.83 9.47 -22.27
CA GLN A 122 19.10 8.73 -22.22
C GLN A 122 19.38 8.00 -23.53
N PHE A 123 18.34 7.42 -24.15
CA PHE A 123 18.44 6.83 -25.48
C PHE A 123 18.91 7.84 -26.52
N LEU A 124 18.29 9.02 -26.61
CA LEU A 124 18.71 10.07 -27.55
C LEU A 124 20.16 10.55 -27.30
N LEU A 125 20.59 10.62 -26.04
CA LEU A 125 21.98 10.96 -25.69
C LEU A 125 22.95 9.87 -26.15
N ALA A 126 22.61 8.60 -26.00
CA ALA A 126 23.43 7.47 -26.47
C ALA A 126 23.66 7.52 -28.00
N PHE A 127 22.66 7.96 -28.77
CA PHE A 127 22.78 8.16 -30.22
C PHE A 127 23.35 9.52 -30.63
N LYS A 128 23.83 10.34 -29.68
CA LYS A 128 24.35 11.71 -29.93
C LYS A 128 23.35 12.61 -30.66
N ARG A 129 22.05 12.47 -30.37
CA ARG A 129 20.94 13.27 -30.97
C ARG A 129 20.42 14.34 -30.00
N ASN A 130 21.33 15.00 -29.29
CA ASN A 130 21.04 16.04 -28.30
C ASN A 130 20.49 17.35 -28.91
N ASP A 131 20.83 17.69 -30.15
CA ASP A 131 20.41 18.96 -30.77
C ASP A 131 19.09 18.87 -31.55
N THR A 132 18.41 17.73 -31.47
CA THR A 132 17.16 17.51 -32.21
C THR A 132 15.96 18.15 -31.51
N THR A 133 14.97 18.60 -32.28
CA THR A 133 13.68 19.07 -31.73
C THR A 133 13.00 18.01 -30.87
N LEU A 134 13.18 16.73 -31.18
CA LEU A 134 12.71 15.60 -30.38
C LEU A 134 13.28 15.60 -28.96
N TYR A 135 14.57 15.93 -28.80
CA TYR A 135 15.20 16.02 -27.48
C TYR A 135 14.57 17.14 -26.63
N GLN A 136 14.31 18.30 -27.24
CA GLN A 136 13.66 19.44 -26.57
C GLN A 136 12.21 19.12 -26.19
N VAL A 137 11.43 18.54 -27.10
CA VAL A 137 10.04 18.13 -26.83
C VAL A 137 9.98 17.10 -25.71
N ASN A 138 10.88 16.11 -25.72
CA ASN A 138 10.96 15.12 -24.65
C ASN A 138 11.33 15.75 -23.30
N ALA A 139 12.20 16.77 -23.28
CA ALA A 139 12.54 17.50 -22.06
C ALA A 139 11.33 18.24 -21.46
N ILE A 140 10.51 18.87 -22.31
CA ILE A 140 9.26 19.51 -21.88
C ILE A 140 8.26 18.46 -21.37
N GLY A 141 8.10 17.35 -22.10
CA GLY A 141 7.25 16.23 -21.67
C GLY A 141 7.69 15.64 -20.33
N PHE A 142 9.00 15.45 -20.13
CA PHE A 142 9.57 15.01 -18.86
C PHE A 142 9.26 16.00 -17.73
N PHE A 143 9.41 17.31 -17.97
CA PHE A 143 9.12 18.34 -16.97
C PHE A 143 7.67 18.25 -16.48
N PHE A 144 6.69 18.19 -17.39
CA PHE A 144 5.29 18.07 -17.00
C PHE A 144 4.98 16.73 -16.34
N ALA A 145 5.46 15.62 -16.91
CA ALA A 145 5.25 14.29 -16.33
C ALA A 145 5.81 14.22 -14.90
N PHE A 146 7.04 14.71 -14.68
CA PHE A 146 7.69 14.75 -13.38
C PHE A 146 6.94 15.67 -12.40
N PHE A 147 6.55 16.86 -12.83
CA PHE A 147 5.83 17.80 -11.95
C PHE A 147 4.49 17.21 -11.47
N PHE A 148 3.68 16.68 -12.38
CA PHE A 148 2.37 16.16 -12.00
C PHE A 148 2.44 14.84 -11.23
N SER A 149 3.27 13.87 -11.65
CA SER A 149 3.34 12.58 -10.94
C SER A 149 4.16 12.67 -9.66
N ARG A 150 5.35 13.28 -9.70
CA ARG A 150 6.28 13.22 -8.57
C ARG A 150 6.08 14.34 -7.55
N ILE A 151 5.53 15.49 -7.95
CA ILE A 151 5.28 16.62 -7.03
C ILE A 151 3.82 16.64 -6.60
N VAL A 152 2.90 16.97 -7.52
CA VAL A 152 1.48 17.16 -7.16
C VAL A 152 0.87 15.88 -6.62
N PHE A 153 1.02 14.78 -7.35
CA PHE A 153 0.39 13.51 -6.99
C PHE A 153 1.02 12.87 -5.74
N ASN A 154 2.35 12.87 -5.60
CA ASN A 154 2.97 12.36 -4.37
C ASN A 154 2.66 13.20 -3.14
N THR A 155 2.50 14.52 -3.24
CA THR A 155 2.06 15.33 -2.10
C THR A 155 0.64 14.92 -1.67
N PHE A 156 -0.25 14.70 -2.64
CA PHE A 156 -1.60 14.20 -2.38
C PHE A 156 -1.60 12.80 -1.74
N VAL A 157 -0.80 11.87 -2.27
CA VAL A 157 -0.63 10.52 -1.70
C VAL A 157 0.00 10.59 -0.31
N GLY A 158 0.93 11.52 -0.07
CA GLY A 158 1.55 11.72 1.25
C GLY A 158 0.52 12.11 2.31
N TYR A 159 -0.39 13.05 1.99
CA TYR A 159 -1.52 13.40 2.87
C TYR A 159 -2.38 12.16 3.20
N TRP A 160 -2.60 11.31 2.22
CA TRP A 160 -3.38 10.08 2.38
C TRP A 160 -2.71 9.01 3.23
N ILE A 161 -1.40 8.84 3.09
CA ILE A 161 -0.63 7.94 3.95
C ILE A 161 -0.78 8.38 5.40
N ILE A 162 -0.68 9.69 5.68
CA ILE A 162 -0.88 10.24 7.02
C ILE A 162 -2.30 9.96 7.52
N LYS A 163 -3.32 10.20 6.70
CA LYS A 163 -4.72 9.87 7.03
C LYS A 163 -4.90 8.39 7.35
N ALA A 164 -4.36 7.49 6.52
CA ALA A 164 -4.44 6.05 6.70
C ALA A 164 -3.77 5.62 8.02
N ILE A 165 -2.60 6.17 8.34
CA ILE A 165 -1.90 5.90 9.60
C ILE A 165 -2.74 6.35 10.80
N GLN A 166 -3.33 7.56 10.74
CA GLN A 166 -4.20 8.07 11.81
C GLN A 166 -5.41 7.18 12.05
N LEU A 167 -6.06 6.71 10.98
CA LEU A 167 -7.18 5.77 11.06
C LEU A 167 -6.77 4.42 11.66
N SER A 168 -5.62 3.86 11.23
CA SER A 168 -5.10 2.61 11.79
C SER A 168 -4.80 2.72 13.28
N ILE A 169 -4.22 3.83 13.73
CA ILE A 169 -3.95 4.07 15.16
C ILE A 169 -5.26 4.14 15.96
N LYS A 170 -6.26 4.84 15.43
CA LYS A 170 -7.57 4.95 16.08
C LYS A 170 -8.26 3.59 16.21
N GLN A 171 -8.29 2.80 15.14
CA GLN A 171 -8.90 1.47 15.13
C GLN A 171 -8.21 0.52 16.12
N TYR A 172 -6.88 0.56 16.19
CA TYR A 172 -6.13 -0.23 17.16
C TYR A 172 -6.40 0.19 18.61
N GLY A 173 -6.64 1.49 18.86
CA GLY A 173 -7.08 1.99 20.15
C GLY A 173 -8.43 1.44 20.58
N GLU A 174 -9.42 1.49 19.69
CA GLU A 174 -10.78 1.00 19.93
C GLU A 174 -10.81 -0.52 20.18
N GLU A 175 -10.10 -1.31 19.36
CA GLU A 175 -10.02 -2.77 19.51
C GLU A 175 -9.37 -3.17 20.85
N LYS A 176 -8.37 -2.39 21.30
CA LYS A 176 -7.73 -2.62 22.59
C LYS A 176 -8.68 -2.32 23.76
N GLU A 177 -9.47 -1.27 23.68
CA GLU A 177 -10.47 -0.93 24.72
C GLU A 177 -11.56 -2.01 24.82
N GLU A 178 -12.06 -2.50 23.68
CA GLU A 178 -13.05 -3.58 23.64
C GLU A 178 -12.50 -4.88 24.26
N LEU A 179 -11.25 -5.22 23.96
CA LEU A 179 -10.60 -6.41 24.53
C LEU A 179 -10.45 -6.29 26.05
N ILE A 180 -10.09 -5.10 26.56
CA ILE A 180 -9.98 -4.86 28.01
C ILE A 180 -11.34 -5.05 28.68
N HIS A 181 -12.40 -4.42 28.15
CA HIS A 181 -13.76 -4.55 28.69
C HIS A 181 -14.22 -6.01 28.73
N TYR A 182 -13.98 -6.76 27.65
CA TYR A 182 -14.31 -8.18 27.58
C TYR A 182 -13.57 -9.03 28.63
N THR A 183 -12.30 -8.72 28.90
CA THR A 183 -11.52 -9.43 29.93
C THR A 183 -11.98 -9.12 31.35
N GLU A 184 -12.37 -7.86 31.62
CA GLU A 184 -12.90 -7.44 32.93
C GLU A 184 -14.25 -8.10 33.23
N ASP A 185 -15.16 -8.15 32.25
CA ASP A 185 -16.46 -8.82 32.39
C ASP A 185 -16.30 -10.31 32.72
N LYS A 186 -15.38 -11.01 32.01
CA LYS A 186 -15.11 -12.43 32.29
C LYS A 186 -14.55 -12.69 33.69
N ASP A 187 -13.67 -11.83 34.19
CA ASP A 187 -13.13 -11.97 35.55
C ASP A 187 -14.21 -11.71 36.62
N ASN A 188 -15.09 -10.72 36.38
CA ASN A 188 -16.22 -10.44 37.24
C ASN A 188 -17.22 -11.61 37.31
N ASP A 189 -17.55 -12.21 36.17
CA ASP A 189 -18.42 -13.39 36.09
C ASP A 189 -17.81 -14.61 36.80
N ALA A 190 -16.50 -14.84 36.63
CA ALA A 190 -15.79 -15.91 37.32
C ALA A 190 -15.82 -15.72 38.85
N LYS A 191 -15.58 -14.50 39.33
CA LYS A 191 -15.67 -14.14 40.76
C LYS A 191 -17.07 -14.35 41.32
N GLN A 192 -18.11 -13.92 40.62
CA GLN A 192 -19.50 -14.14 41.04
C GLN A 192 -19.87 -15.63 41.09
N GLY A 193 -19.39 -16.43 40.13
CA GLY A 193 -19.57 -17.88 40.11
C GLY A 193 -18.97 -18.58 41.34
N LEU A 194 -17.77 -18.16 41.77
CA LEU A 194 -17.13 -18.68 42.99
C LEU A 194 -17.89 -18.30 44.26
N LEU A 195 -18.37 -17.05 44.36
CA LEU A 195 -19.18 -16.60 45.50
C LEU A 195 -20.48 -17.39 45.62
N ARG A 196 -21.16 -17.66 44.50
CA ARG A 196 -22.38 -18.51 44.50
C ARG A 196 -22.10 -19.93 44.98
N LYS A 197 -21.00 -20.57 44.52
CA LYS A 197 -20.60 -21.91 44.98
C LYS A 197 -20.33 -21.96 46.49
N ASN A 198 -19.63 -20.97 47.03
CA ASN A 198 -19.35 -20.89 48.47
C ASN A 198 -20.61 -20.65 49.32
N SER A 199 -21.62 -19.95 48.79
CA SER A 199 -22.88 -19.71 49.50
C SER A 199 -23.76 -20.97 49.66
N HIS A 200 -23.67 -21.93 48.74
CA HIS A 200 -24.45 -23.17 48.79
C HIS A 200 -23.80 -24.28 49.62
N GLY A 201 -22.47 -24.28 49.76
CA GLY A 201 -21.74 -25.26 50.58
C GLY A 201 -21.94 -25.14 52.10
N LYS A 202 -22.56 -24.06 52.59
CA LYS A 202 -22.72 -23.78 54.04
C LYS A 202 -24.05 -24.23 54.65
N LYS A 203 -24.98 -24.83 53.87
CA LYS A 203 -26.34 -25.19 54.33
C LYS A 203 -26.52 -26.63 54.84
N GLY A 204 -25.44 -27.38 55.05
CA GLY A 204 -25.51 -28.84 55.25
C GLY A 204 -25.17 -29.44 56.62
N ASN A 205 -24.73 -28.66 57.62
CA ASN A 205 -24.13 -29.24 58.84
C ASN A 205 -24.88 -28.99 60.16
N ASP A 206 -26.11 -28.45 60.17
CA ASP A 206 -26.82 -28.10 61.41
C ASP A 206 -27.92 -29.09 61.84
N LEU A 207 -27.82 -30.39 61.51
CA LEU A 207 -28.81 -31.40 61.91
C LEU A 207 -28.20 -32.78 62.22
N VAL A 208 -27.39 -32.90 63.28
CA VAL A 208 -27.28 -34.16 64.06
C VAL A 208 -26.93 -33.81 65.51
N ASP A 209 -27.95 -33.65 66.35
CA ASP A 209 -27.86 -33.84 67.80
C ASP A 209 -29.23 -34.35 68.27
N PHE A 210 -29.36 -35.68 68.33
CA PHE A 210 -30.33 -36.43 69.13
C PHE A 210 -29.76 -37.82 69.43
#